data_AF-A0A0C3C4M5-F1
#
_entry.id   AF-A0A0C3C4M5-F1
#
_cell.length_a   1.000
_cell.length_b   1.000
_cell.length_c   1.000
_cell.angle_alpha   90.00
_cell.angle_beta   90.00
_cell.angle_gamma   90.00
#
_symmetry.space_group_name_H-M   'P 1'
#
loop_
_entity.id
_entity.type
_entity.pdbx_description
1 polymer ?
#
loop_
_entity_poly.entity_id
_entity_poly.type
_entity_poly.pdbx_seq_one_letter_code
_entity_poly.pdbx_strand_id
1 'polypeptide(L)'
;MASSRASTVHHPPLPRRLLFPSLPPSADLPPLLSSPDLTNELYNLIALALRAYVNPWWTKITRYDKEFLPEINRLIAIVIRSLDSRLAATDLSPLLYHDIPVLITQHYRDIRNASSKLSTSYAAGGSTSLPALFHQLQPHMAIDGESIDEVYIRHVLDHILKCCLPPEDYAPEPERFIIREVALKVVLQDVIPKITEPWFLYKTVLDLVGPVEDNKVTLPVCIYCDKWLTPSL
;
A
#
# COMPACT_ATOMS: atom_id res chain seq x y z
N MET A 1 -7.03 55.24 6.59
CA MET A 1 -6.23 54.15 5.99
C MET A 1 -6.86 52.83 6.36
N ALA A 2 -7.75 52.30 5.51
CA ALA A 2 -8.37 50.99 5.70
C ALA A 2 -7.42 49.92 5.15
N SER A 3 -6.91 49.06 6.04
CA SER A 3 -6.05 47.93 5.69
C SER A 3 -6.90 46.86 5.00
N SER A 4 -6.73 46.73 3.69
CA SER A 4 -7.28 45.64 2.89
C SER A 4 -6.61 44.33 3.31
N ARG A 5 -7.35 43.47 4.02
CA ARG A 5 -6.93 42.08 4.25
C ARG A 5 -6.94 41.36 2.91
N ALA A 6 -5.76 41.00 2.42
CA ALA A 6 -5.61 40.10 1.29
C ALA A 6 -6.30 38.77 1.61
N SER A 7 -7.42 38.51 0.93
CA SER A 7 -8.11 37.23 0.95
C SER A 7 -7.23 36.17 0.28
N THR A 8 -6.63 35.29 1.07
CA THR A 8 -5.93 34.10 0.57
C THR A 8 -6.94 33.21 -0.15
N VAL A 9 -6.76 33.06 -1.46
CA VAL A 9 -7.59 32.15 -2.27
C VAL A 9 -7.32 30.72 -1.81
N HIS A 10 -8.21 30.17 -0.99
CA HIS A 10 -8.15 28.75 -0.62
C HIS A 10 -8.54 27.92 -1.84
N HIS A 11 -7.54 27.37 -2.52
CA HIS A 11 -7.80 26.38 -3.56
C HIS A 11 -8.39 25.12 -2.92
N PRO A 12 -9.50 24.58 -3.46
CA PRO A 12 -10.07 23.34 -2.95
C PRO A 12 -9.05 22.20 -3.04
N PRO A 13 -9.10 21.22 -2.12
CA PRO A 13 -8.17 20.11 -2.09
C PRO A 13 -8.22 19.32 -3.41
N LEU A 14 -7.11 18.65 -3.74
CA LEU A 14 -6.95 17.95 -5.02
C LEU A 14 -8.11 16.99 -5.35
N PRO A 15 -8.59 16.14 -4.42
CA PRO A 15 -9.68 15.21 -4.72
C PRO A 15 -10.98 15.90 -5.08
N ARG A 16 -11.31 17.00 -4.39
CA ARG A 16 -12.52 17.76 -4.71
C ARG A 16 -12.46 18.34 -6.12
N ARG A 17 -11.30 18.86 -6.55
CA ARG A 17 -11.13 19.41 -7.91
C ARG A 17 -11.19 18.34 -9.00
N LEU A 18 -10.58 17.18 -8.73
CA LEU A 18 -10.33 16.18 -9.76
C LEU A 18 -11.44 15.12 -9.85
N LEU A 19 -11.98 14.71 -8.70
CA LEU A 19 -12.90 13.58 -8.58
C LEU A 19 -14.35 14.03 -8.37
N PHE A 20 -14.55 15.23 -7.82
CA PHE A 20 -15.87 15.75 -7.44
C PHE A 20 -16.10 17.20 -7.93
N PRO A 21 -15.92 17.50 -9.23
CA PRO A 21 -15.98 18.87 -9.76
C PRO A 21 -17.37 19.52 -9.59
N SER A 22 -18.43 18.73 -9.49
CA SER A 22 -19.82 19.17 -9.31
C SER A 22 -20.26 19.28 -7.84
N LEU A 23 -19.42 18.86 -6.88
CA LEU A 23 -19.78 18.83 -5.47
C LEU A 23 -19.75 20.27 -4.87
N PRO A 24 -20.79 20.69 -4.12
CA PRO A 24 -20.82 22.01 -3.50
C PRO A 24 -19.62 22.26 -2.57
N PRO A 25 -19.10 23.50 -2.47
CA PRO A 25 -17.93 23.81 -1.63
C PRO A 25 -18.08 23.47 -0.15
N SER A 26 -19.32 23.47 0.36
CA SER A 26 -19.66 23.18 1.75
C SER A 26 -20.03 21.71 2.01
N ALA A 27 -20.12 20.87 0.97
CA ALA A 27 -20.57 19.48 1.12
C ALA A 27 -19.39 18.54 1.39
N ASP A 28 -19.51 17.67 2.38
CA ASP A 28 -18.46 16.70 2.71
C ASP A 28 -18.22 15.70 1.56
N LEU A 29 -17.01 15.13 1.52
CA LEU A 29 -16.72 14.08 0.55
C LEU A 29 -17.61 12.86 0.84
N PRO A 30 -18.12 12.16 -0.20
CA PRO A 30 -18.91 10.96 0.01
C PRO A 30 -18.14 9.94 0.86
N PRO A 31 -18.76 9.28 1.85
CA PRO A 31 -18.04 8.33 2.70
C PRO A 31 -17.53 7.16 1.85
N LEU A 32 -16.26 6.77 1.98
CA LEU A 32 -15.68 5.69 1.17
C LEU A 32 -15.56 4.37 1.93
N LEU A 33 -15.28 4.47 3.23
CA LEU A 33 -15.15 3.35 4.15
C LEU A 33 -16.23 3.45 5.24
N SER A 34 -16.40 2.37 6.00
CA SER A 34 -17.25 2.34 7.20
C SER A 34 -16.75 3.29 8.30
N SER A 35 -15.42 3.44 8.44
CA SER A 35 -14.82 4.49 9.29
C SER A 35 -14.45 5.73 8.47
N PRO A 36 -14.83 6.95 8.90
CA PRO A 36 -14.53 8.16 8.16
C PRO A 36 -13.04 8.55 8.19
N ASP A 37 -12.25 8.02 9.12
CA ASP A 37 -10.92 8.53 9.50
C ASP A 37 -9.91 8.55 8.35
N LEU A 38 -10.03 7.63 7.38
CA LEU A 38 -9.11 7.50 6.24
C LEU A 38 -9.73 7.90 4.91
N THR A 39 -10.99 8.38 4.92
CA THR A 39 -11.72 8.68 3.67
C THR A 39 -11.02 9.78 2.87
N ASN A 40 -10.50 10.82 3.54
CA ASN A 40 -9.81 11.93 2.89
C ASN A 40 -8.47 11.49 2.27
N GLU A 41 -7.70 10.70 3.00
CA GLU A 41 -6.40 10.16 2.61
C GLU A 41 -6.55 9.22 1.41
N LEU A 42 -7.56 8.35 1.41
CA LEU A 42 -7.85 7.49 0.28
C LEU A 42 -8.27 8.27 -0.96
N TYR A 43 -9.13 9.27 -0.83
CA TYR A 43 -9.46 10.12 -1.97
C TYR A 43 -8.25 10.93 -2.47
N ASN A 44 -7.35 11.34 -1.58
CA ASN A 44 -6.06 11.93 -1.98
C ASN A 44 -5.21 10.94 -2.77
N LEU A 45 -5.11 9.68 -2.33
CA LEU A 45 -4.42 8.63 -3.05
C LEU A 45 -5.02 8.39 -4.44
N ILE A 46 -6.35 8.23 -4.53
CA ILE A 46 -7.07 8.05 -5.80
C ILE A 46 -6.82 9.23 -6.73
N ALA A 47 -6.94 10.47 -6.23
CA ALA A 47 -6.72 11.66 -7.03
C ALA A 47 -5.29 11.75 -7.56
N LEU A 48 -4.30 11.39 -6.74
CA LEU A 48 -2.90 11.34 -7.15
C LEU A 48 -2.66 10.25 -8.20
N ALA A 49 -3.22 9.05 -8.01
CA ALA A 49 -3.11 7.94 -8.95
C ALA A 49 -3.72 8.27 -10.31
N LEU A 50 -4.95 8.79 -10.35
CA LEU A 50 -5.60 9.19 -11.61
C LEU A 50 -4.87 10.34 -12.29
N ARG A 51 -4.33 11.29 -11.51
CA ARG A 51 -3.48 12.36 -12.05
C ARG A 51 -2.18 11.83 -12.66
N ALA A 52 -1.58 10.79 -12.09
CA ALA A 52 -0.33 10.21 -12.56
C ALA A 52 -0.55 9.26 -13.76
N TYR A 53 -1.59 8.44 -13.73
CA TYR A 53 -1.73 7.30 -14.64
C TYR A 53 -2.81 7.46 -15.70
N VAL A 54 -3.73 8.42 -15.55
CA VAL A 54 -4.81 8.67 -16.51
C VAL A 54 -4.64 10.01 -17.23
N ASN A 55 -4.47 11.10 -16.49
CA ASN A 55 -4.36 12.45 -17.08
C ASN A 55 -3.31 12.62 -18.19
N PRO A 56 -2.08 12.07 -18.09
CA PRO A 56 -1.04 12.35 -19.08
C PRO A 56 -1.36 11.89 -20.51
N TRP A 57 -2.26 10.92 -20.65
CA TRP A 57 -2.74 10.47 -21.96
C TRP A 57 -4.16 10.93 -22.25
N TRP A 58 -5.07 10.96 -21.25
CA TRP A 58 -6.45 11.38 -21.48
C TRP A 58 -6.57 12.83 -21.96
N THR A 59 -5.80 13.75 -21.36
CA THR A 59 -5.82 15.17 -21.73
C THR A 59 -5.31 15.45 -23.15
N LYS A 60 -4.57 14.49 -23.75
CA LYS A 60 -4.12 14.54 -25.15
C LYS A 60 -5.24 14.13 -26.12
N ILE A 61 -6.17 13.31 -25.66
CA ILE A 61 -7.34 12.84 -26.43
C ILE A 61 -8.47 13.87 -26.31
N THR A 62 -8.77 14.33 -25.09
CA THR A 62 -9.85 15.29 -24.82
C THR A 62 -9.39 16.35 -23.84
N ARG A 63 -9.27 17.60 -24.31
CA ARG A 63 -8.63 18.69 -23.55
C ARG A 63 -9.49 19.25 -22.39
N TYR A 64 -10.82 19.20 -22.51
CA TYR A 64 -11.74 19.88 -21.59
C TYR A 64 -12.74 18.96 -20.90
N ASP A 65 -12.55 17.64 -21.02
CA ASP A 65 -13.40 16.70 -20.33
C ASP A 65 -13.07 16.65 -18.84
N LYS A 66 -14.12 16.80 -18.02
CA LYS A 66 -14.07 16.80 -16.57
C LYS A 66 -14.87 15.65 -15.95
N GLU A 67 -15.55 14.86 -16.76
CA GLU A 67 -16.48 13.82 -16.30
C GLU A 67 -15.81 12.44 -16.23
N PHE A 68 -14.79 12.19 -17.06
CA PHE A 68 -14.14 10.88 -17.10
C PHE A 68 -13.46 10.47 -15.80
N LEU A 69 -12.69 11.35 -15.16
CA LEU A 69 -12.05 11.00 -13.88
C LEU A 69 -13.05 10.80 -12.73
N PRO A 70 -14.10 11.63 -12.58
CA PRO A 70 -15.20 11.33 -11.68
C PRO A 70 -15.83 9.96 -11.93
N GLU A 71 -16.03 9.55 -13.19
CA GLU A 71 -16.61 8.25 -13.52
C GLU A 71 -15.67 7.09 -13.14
N ILE A 72 -14.38 7.17 -13.47
CA ILE A 72 -13.40 6.17 -13.02
C ILE A 72 -13.33 6.12 -11.49
N ASN A 73 -13.41 7.27 -10.81
CA ASN A 73 -13.47 7.33 -9.36
C ASN A 73 -14.74 6.70 -8.78
N ARG A 74 -15.90 6.85 -9.43
CA ARG A 74 -17.14 6.18 -9.02
C ARG A 74 -16.93 4.66 -8.99
N LEU A 75 -16.34 4.11 -10.04
CA LEU A 75 -16.06 2.67 -10.14
C LEU A 75 -15.03 2.20 -9.11
N ILE A 76 -13.94 2.94 -8.92
CA ILE A 76 -12.96 2.66 -7.85
C ILE A 76 -13.64 2.70 -6.47
N ALA A 77 -14.54 3.65 -6.23
CA ALA A 77 -15.26 3.76 -4.97
C ALA A 77 -16.19 2.57 -4.72
N ILE A 78 -16.84 2.02 -5.76
CA ILE A 78 -17.63 0.79 -5.66
C ILE A 78 -16.74 -0.38 -5.24
N VAL A 79 -15.58 -0.53 -5.88
CA VAL A 79 -14.62 -1.59 -5.55
C VAL A 79 -14.16 -1.48 -4.09
N ILE A 80 -13.76 -0.29 -3.64
CA ILE A 80 -13.29 -0.06 -2.27
C ILE A 80 -14.40 -0.36 -1.25
N ARG A 81 -15.63 0.12 -1.47
CA ARG A 81 -16.77 -0.18 -0.58
C ARG A 81 -17.10 -1.67 -0.52
N SER A 82 -17.04 -2.36 -1.67
CA SER A 82 -17.24 -3.80 -1.72
C SER A 82 -16.16 -4.55 -0.94
N LEU A 83 -14.90 -4.12 -1.02
CA LEU A 83 -13.82 -4.70 -0.23
C LEU A 83 -13.99 -4.41 1.27
N ASP A 84 -14.32 -3.16 1.65
CA ASP A 84 -14.54 -2.75 3.03
C ASP A 84 -15.67 -3.56 3.70
N SER A 85 -16.81 -3.67 3.03
CA SER A 85 -17.94 -4.48 3.52
C SER A 85 -17.59 -5.96 3.70
N ARG A 86 -16.82 -6.55 2.77
CA ARG A 86 -16.37 -7.94 2.88
C ARG A 86 -15.37 -8.13 4.01
N LEU A 87 -14.44 -7.19 4.19
CA LEU A 87 -13.49 -7.21 5.30
C LEU A 87 -14.20 -7.09 6.64
N ALA A 88 -15.17 -6.17 6.76
CA ALA A 88 -15.98 -6.00 7.96
C ALA A 88 -16.83 -7.24 8.30
N ALA A 89 -17.24 -8.01 7.30
CA ALA A 89 -18.01 -9.25 7.48
C ALA A 89 -17.14 -10.49 7.73
N THR A 90 -15.81 -10.38 7.63
CA THR A 90 -14.88 -11.52 7.76
C THR A 90 -14.20 -11.50 9.11
N ASP A 91 -14.17 -12.64 9.81
CA ASP A 91 -13.34 -12.77 11.02
C ASP A 91 -11.86 -12.85 10.61
N LEU A 92 -11.13 -11.77 10.86
CA LEU A 92 -9.69 -11.66 10.57
C LEU A 92 -8.82 -12.28 11.67
N SER A 93 -9.39 -12.76 12.77
CA SER A 93 -8.62 -13.30 13.90
C SER A 93 -7.68 -14.44 13.51
N PRO A 94 -8.07 -15.44 12.69
CA PRO A 94 -7.15 -16.49 12.26
C PRO A 94 -6.00 -15.94 11.43
N LEU A 95 -6.28 -15.01 10.52
CA LEU A 95 -5.27 -14.38 9.68
C LEU A 95 -4.26 -13.60 10.53
N LEU A 96 -4.74 -12.77 11.46
CA LEU A 96 -3.91 -11.86 12.26
C LEU A 96 -3.13 -12.57 13.37
N TYR A 97 -3.75 -13.52 14.07
CA TYR A 97 -3.17 -14.13 15.26
C TYR A 97 -2.52 -15.50 15.01
N HIS A 98 -2.76 -16.12 13.86
CA HIS A 98 -2.16 -17.40 13.51
C HIS A 98 -1.35 -17.30 12.20
N ASP A 99 -2.00 -17.01 11.08
CA ASP A 99 -1.37 -17.17 9.76
C ASP A 99 -0.22 -16.18 9.54
N ILE A 100 -0.43 -14.89 9.82
CA ILE A 100 0.60 -13.86 9.67
C ILE A 100 1.81 -14.15 10.58
N PRO A 101 1.67 -14.41 11.89
CA PRO A 101 2.81 -14.77 12.74
C PRO A 101 3.57 -16.02 12.26
N VAL A 102 2.86 -17.03 11.78
CA VAL A 102 3.46 -18.25 11.22
C VAL A 102 4.27 -17.93 9.95
N LEU A 103 3.69 -17.15 9.03
CA LEU A 103 4.36 -16.74 7.79
C LEU A 103 5.61 -15.88 8.06
N ILE A 104 5.53 -14.93 9.00
CA ILE A 104 6.68 -14.11 9.39
C ILE A 104 7.78 -14.97 10.02
N THR A 105 7.41 -15.89 10.91
CA THR A 105 8.36 -16.82 11.55
C THR A 105 9.05 -17.70 10.52
N GLN A 106 8.29 -18.21 9.56
CA GLN A 106 8.81 -19.01 8.46
C GLN A 106 9.76 -18.19 7.58
N HIS A 107 9.36 -16.99 7.17
CA HIS A 107 10.18 -16.05 6.40
C HIS A 107 11.53 -15.78 7.09
N TYR A 108 11.52 -15.51 8.41
CA TYR A 108 12.73 -15.27 9.18
C TYR A 108 13.65 -16.50 9.26
N ARG A 109 13.09 -17.71 9.36
CA ARG A 109 13.88 -18.95 9.33
C ARG A 109 14.50 -19.18 7.96
N ASP A 110 13.74 -18.95 6.89
CA ASP A 110 14.18 -19.16 5.52
C ASP A 110 15.27 -18.17 5.10
N ILE A 111 15.18 -16.89 5.49
CA ILE A 111 16.24 -15.92 5.20
C ILE A 111 17.54 -16.25 5.94
N ARG A 112 17.47 -16.77 7.17
CA ARG A 112 18.66 -17.24 7.89
C ARG A 112 19.25 -18.49 7.26
N ASN A 113 18.40 -19.43 6.83
CA ASN A 113 18.83 -20.64 6.12
C ASN A 113 19.52 -20.28 4.81
N ALA A 114 18.91 -19.42 3.98
CA ALA A 114 19.49 -18.93 2.74
C ALA A 114 20.82 -18.19 2.98
N SER A 115 20.87 -17.31 3.99
CA SER A 115 22.10 -16.58 4.36
C SER A 115 23.23 -17.51 4.80
N SER A 116 22.92 -18.58 5.53
CA SER A 116 23.94 -19.55 5.97
C SER A 116 24.57 -20.36 4.82
N LYS A 117 23.86 -20.46 3.68
CA LYS A 117 24.33 -21.13 2.47
C LYS A 117 25.09 -20.19 1.53
N LEU A 118 24.99 -18.89 1.74
CA LEU A 118 25.69 -17.90 0.94
C LEU A 118 27.20 -18.17 0.97
N SER A 119 27.86 -18.09 -0.20
CA SER A 119 29.30 -18.35 -0.34
C SER A 119 29.75 -19.78 0.01
N THR A 120 28.82 -20.74 0.14
CA THR A 120 29.14 -22.16 0.29
C THR A 120 28.97 -22.91 -1.03
N SER A 121 29.45 -24.16 -1.10
CA SER A 121 29.25 -25.03 -2.25
C SER A 121 27.77 -25.25 -2.59
N TYR A 122 26.87 -25.12 -1.60
CA TYR A 122 25.42 -25.24 -1.76
C TYR A 122 24.77 -24.08 -2.53
N ALA A 123 25.50 -22.98 -2.80
CA ALA A 123 25.03 -21.84 -3.57
C ALA A 123 25.60 -21.83 -5.00
N ALA A 124 25.56 -22.98 -5.69
CA ALA A 124 26.19 -23.19 -6.99
C ALA A 124 27.66 -22.71 -7.00
N GLY A 125 28.44 -23.16 -6.01
CA GLY A 125 29.83 -22.72 -5.83
C GLY A 125 29.99 -21.26 -5.37
N GLY A 126 28.99 -20.70 -4.68
CA GLY A 126 29.00 -19.33 -4.16
C GLY A 126 28.55 -18.25 -5.15
N SER A 127 28.00 -18.63 -6.31
CA SER A 127 27.57 -17.69 -7.36
C SER A 127 26.10 -17.28 -7.26
N THR A 128 25.29 -17.97 -6.44
CA THR A 128 23.85 -17.67 -6.31
C THR A 128 23.61 -16.53 -5.31
N SER A 129 22.78 -15.55 -5.69
CA SER A 129 22.41 -14.43 -4.83
C SER A 129 21.50 -14.86 -3.66
N LEU A 130 21.46 -14.06 -2.59
CA LEU A 130 20.57 -14.32 -1.45
C LEU A 130 19.08 -14.38 -1.87
N PRO A 131 18.55 -13.45 -2.69
CA PRO A 131 17.16 -13.54 -3.17
C PRO A 131 16.87 -14.83 -3.95
N ALA A 132 17.79 -15.27 -4.82
CA ALA A 132 17.64 -16.51 -5.56
C ALA A 132 17.68 -17.75 -4.65
N LEU A 133 18.57 -17.79 -3.64
CA LEU A 133 18.59 -18.85 -2.63
C LEU A 133 17.30 -18.89 -1.79
N PHE A 134 16.78 -17.72 -1.41
CA PHE A 134 15.52 -17.63 -0.69
C PHE A 134 14.35 -18.12 -1.55
N HIS A 135 14.29 -17.71 -2.83
CA HIS A 135 13.24 -18.11 -3.75
C HIS A 135 13.23 -19.63 -4.01
N GLN A 136 14.38 -20.29 -4.02
CA GLN A 136 14.44 -21.76 -4.09
C GLN A 136 13.80 -22.45 -2.88
N LEU A 137 13.83 -21.83 -1.69
CA LEU A 137 13.18 -22.36 -0.49
C LEU A 137 11.67 -22.10 -0.51
N GLN A 138 11.24 -20.97 -1.09
CA GLN A 138 9.84 -20.54 -1.14
C GLN A 138 9.47 -20.10 -2.58
N PRO A 139 9.34 -21.05 -3.51
CA PRO A 139 9.00 -20.72 -4.90
C PRO A 139 7.55 -20.26 -4.98
N HIS A 140 7.33 -19.14 -5.68
CA HIS A 140 5.99 -18.60 -5.92
C HIS A 140 5.89 -18.15 -7.37
N MET A 141 4.82 -18.54 -8.09
CA MET A 141 4.70 -18.27 -9.54
C MET A 141 4.71 -16.77 -9.91
N ALA A 142 4.32 -15.91 -8.98
CA ALA A 142 4.31 -14.46 -9.19
C ALA A 142 5.66 -13.77 -8.96
N ILE A 143 6.69 -14.51 -8.54
CA ILE A 143 7.99 -13.95 -8.18
C ILE A 143 9.05 -14.80 -8.85
N ASP A 144 10.01 -14.20 -9.55
CA ASP A 144 11.12 -14.92 -10.21
C ASP A 144 12.44 -14.85 -9.41
N GLY A 145 12.37 -14.33 -8.19
CA GLY A 145 13.47 -14.17 -7.25
C GLY A 145 13.92 -12.72 -7.08
N GLU A 146 13.67 -11.86 -8.07
CA GLU A 146 14.07 -10.44 -8.03
C GLU A 146 12.94 -9.51 -8.45
N SER A 147 12.00 -9.98 -9.27
CA SER A 147 10.89 -9.21 -9.78
C SER A 147 9.55 -9.87 -9.50
N ILE A 148 8.49 -9.08 -9.60
CA ILE A 148 7.10 -9.53 -9.47
C ILE A 148 6.50 -9.60 -10.87
N ASP A 149 5.92 -10.75 -11.23
CA ASP A 149 5.23 -10.93 -12.50
C ASP A 149 3.96 -10.07 -12.56
N GLU A 150 4.01 -9.02 -13.37
CA GLU A 150 2.87 -8.14 -13.59
C GLU A 150 1.65 -8.87 -14.17
N VAL A 151 1.85 -9.93 -14.97
CA VAL A 151 0.75 -10.70 -15.56
C VAL A 151 -0.04 -11.41 -14.48
N TYR A 152 0.65 -12.05 -13.53
CA TYR A 152 0.02 -12.64 -12.37
C TYR A 152 -0.81 -11.61 -11.59
N ILE A 153 -0.25 -10.43 -11.32
CA ILE A 153 -0.93 -9.38 -10.55
C ILE A 153 -2.13 -8.81 -11.32
N ARG A 154 -2.03 -8.64 -12.64
CA ARG A 154 -3.17 -8.28 -13.49
C ARG A 154 -4.30 -9.29 -13.36
N HIS A 155 -4.00 -10.59 -13.38
CA HIS A 155 -5.02 -11.63 -13.21
C HIS A 155 -5.67 -11.58 -11.82
N VAL A 156 -4.89 -11.38 -10.76
CA VAL A 156 -5.43 -11.22 -9.40
C VAL A 156 -6.37 -10.01 -9.34
N LEU A 157 -5.95 -8.86 -9.89
CA LEU A 157 -6.77 -7.65 -9.94
C LEU A 157 -8.05 -7.86 -10.76
N ASP A 158 -7.99 -8.54 -11.91
CA ASP A 158 -9.17 -8.86 -12.71
C ASP A 158 -10.19 -9.71 -11.94
N HIS A 159 -9.72 -10.68 -11.15
CA HIS A 159 -10.59 -11.47 -10.27
C HIS A 159 -11.21 -10.62 -9.15
N ILE A 160 -10.44 -9.72 -8.56
CA ILE A 160 -10.96 -8.79 -7.54
C ILE A 160 -12.03 -7.90 -8.14
N LEU A 161 -11.78 -7.29 -9.32
CA LEU A 161 -12.75 -6.44 -10.01
C LEU A 161 -14.03 -7.21 -10.34
N LYS A 162 -13.92 -8.45 -10.82
CA LYS A 162 -15.08 -9.30 -11.11
C LYS A 162 -15.93 -9.61 -9.89
N CYS A 163 -15.31 -9.73 -8.72
CA CYS A 163 -16.02 -10.00 -7.46
C CYS A 163 -16.62 -8.74 -6.84
N CYS A 164 -16.13 -7.54 -7.17
CA CYS A 164 -16.51 -6.30 -6.50
C CYS A 164 -17.44 -5.40 -7.33
N LEU A 165 -17.30 -5.42 -8.66
CA LEU A 165 -18.13 -4.62 -9.55
C LEU A 165 -19.46 -5.33 -9.87
N PRO A 166 -20.59 -4.61 -9.93
CA PRO A 166 -21.83 -5.18 -10.42
C PRO A 166 -21.71 -5.48 -11.94
N PRO A 167 -22.53 -6.39 -12.50
CA PRO A 167 -22.40 -6.84 -13.88
C PRO A 167 -22.41 -5.71 -14.93
N GLU A 168 -23.23 -4.68 -14.70
CA GLU A 168 -23.33 -3.49 -15.55
C GLU A 168 -22.05 -2.66 -15.61
N ASP A 169 -21.32 -2.59 -14.50
CA ASP A 169 -20.07 -1.83 -14.40
C ASP A 169 -18.84 -2.71 -14.75
N TYR A 170 -18.96 -4.04 -14.68
CA TYR A 170 -17.89 -4.98 -15.07
C TYR A 170 -17.88 -5.31 -16.57
N ALA A 171 -19.03 -5.26 -17.23
CA ALA A 171 -19.17 -5.60 -18.64
C ALA A 171 -18.34 -4.69 -19.57
N PRO A 172 -18.29 -3.36 -19.37
CA PRO A 172 -17.47 -2.46 -20.19
C PRO A 172 -15.97 -2.74 -20.02
N GLU A 173 -15.32 -3.16 -21.10
CA GLU A 173 -13.88 -3.47 -21.09
C GLU A 173 -12.97 -2.25 -20.87
N PRO A 174 -13.24 -1.07 -21.47
CA PRO A 174 -12.33 0.08 -21.36
C PRO A 174 -12.14 0.55 -19.91
N GLU A 175 -13.24 0.79 -19.19
CA GLU A 175 -13.23 1.23 -17.80
C GLU A 175 -12.57 0.18 -16.91
N ARG A 176 -12.93 -1.10 -17.10
CA ARG A 176 -12.33 -2.23 -16.37
C ARG A 176 -10.81 -2.26 -16.54
N PHE A 177 -10.30 -2.15 -17.77
CA PHE A 177 -8.86 -2.16 -18.03
C PHE A 177 -8.17 -0.94 -17.45
N ILE A 178 -8.78 0.25 -17.52
CA ILE A 178 -8.21 1.45 -16.90
C ILE A 178 -8.09 1.27 -15.39
N ILE A 179 -9.14 0.81 -14.71
CA ILE A 179 -9.11 0.60 -13.27
C ILE A 179 -8.07 -0.46 -12.90
N ARG A 180 -8.01 -1.56 -13.65
CA ARG A 180 -7.01 -2.61 -13.43
C ARG A 180 -5.59 -2.06 -13.56
N GLU A 181 -5.28 -1.33 -14.63
CA GLU A 181 -3.92 -0.81 -14.84
C GLU A 181 -3.57 0.30 -13.84
N VAL A 182 -4.54 1.13 -13.42
CA VAL A 182 -4.33 2.09 -12.33
C VAL A 182 -4.02 1.36 -11.03
N ALA A 183 -4.81 0.36 -10.65
CA ALA A 183 -4.57 -0.45 -9.46
C ALA A 183 -3.22 -1.18 -9.52
N LEU A 184 -2.87 -1.77 -10.68
CA LEU A 184 -1.60 -2.43 -10.92
C LEU A 184 -0.42 -1.48 -10.66
N LYS A 185 -0.46 -0.26 -11.22
CA LYS A 185 0.61 0.71 -11.03
C LYS A 185 0.69 1.21 -9.60
N VAL A 186 -0.43 1.48 -8.94
CA VAL A 186 -0.45 1.85 -7.53
C VAL A 186 0.19 0.74 -6.67
N VAL A 187 -0.19 -0.51 -6.91
CA VAL A 187 0.36 -1.66 -6.15
C VAL A 187 1.84 -1.85 -6.43
N LEU A 188 2.22 -2.02 -7.70
CA LEU A 188 3.58 -2.42 -8.09
C LEU A 188 4.60 -1.28 -8.12
N GLN A 189 4.19 -0.06 -8.47
CA GLN A 189 5.10 1.08 -8.63
C GLN A 189 5.12 1.99 -7.39
N ASP A 190 3.99 2.14 -6.69
CA ASP A 190 3.90 3.10 -5.58
C ASP A 190 3.94 2.48 -4.18
N VAL A 191 3.29 1.32 -3.99
CA VAL A 191 3.06 0.72 -2.66
C VAL A 191 4.12 -0.33 -2.34
N ILE A 192 4.22 -1.40 -3.13
CA ILE A 192 5.14 -2.51 -2.85
C ILE A 192 6.58 -2.02 -2.63
N PRO A 193 7.18 -1.21 -3.53
CA PRO A 193 8.55 -0.75 -3.37
C PRO A 193 8.80 0.12 -2.14
N LYS A 194 7.75 0.59 -1.44
CA LYS A 194 7.88 1.34 -0.20
C LYS A 194 7.72 0.45 1.02
N ILE A 195 6.69 -0.41 1.02
CA ILE A 195 6.38 -1.24 2.19
C ILE A 195 7.37 -2.39 2.39
N THR A 196 8.09 -2.79 1.35
CA THR A 196 9.14 -3.81 1.43
C THR A 196 10.48 -3.27 1.91
N GLU A 197 10.62 -1.94 2.02
CA GLU A 197 11.88 -1.33 2.42
C GLU A 197 12.13 -1.47 3.93
N PRO A 198 13.37 -1.81 4.37
CA PRO A 198 13.68 -1.96 5.78
C PRO A 198 13.35 -0.73 6.62
N TRP A 199 13.63 0.48 6.10
CA TRP A 199 13.34 1.73 6.83
C TRP A 199 11.85 1.92 7.09
N PHE A 200 10.98 1.51 6.14
CA PHE A 200 9.54 1.64 6.27
C PHE A 200 9.01 0.69 7.35
N LEU A 201 9.49 -0.55 7.34
CA LEU A 201 9.14 -1.55 8.34
C LEU A 201 9.59 -1.13 9.75
N TYR A 202 10.85 -0.71 9.91
CA TYR A 202 11.37 -0.25 11.20
C TYR A 202 10.60 0.97 11.71
N LYS A 203 10.36 1.95 10.84
CA LYS A 203 9.57 3.13 11.20
C LYS A 203 8.17 2.75 11.64
N THR A 204 7.49 1.88 10.89
CA THR A 204 6.13 1.42 11.22
C THR A 204 6.11 0.75 12.61
N VAL A 205 7.08 -0.11 12.92
CA VAL A 205 7.18 -0.74 14.24
C VAL A 205 7.41 0.31 15.33
N LEU A 206 8.31 1.26 15.13
CA LEU A 206 8.60 2.32 16.10
C LEU A 206 7.39 3.23 16.33
N ASP A 207 6.69 3.62 15.26
CA ASP A 207 5.49 4.45 15.32
C ASP A 207 4.35 3.73 16.08
N LEU A 208 4.23 2.40 15.93
CA LEU A 208 3.25 1.58 16.65
C LEU A 208 3.60 1.33 18.12
N VAL A 209 4.88 1.16 18.44
CA VAL A 209 5.34 1.02 19.84
C VAL A 209 5.19 2.34 20.60
N GLY A 210 5.27 3.46 19.88
CA GLY A 210 5.18 4.79 20.46
C GLY A 210 6.50 5.26 21.10
N PRO A 211 6.57 6.55 21.48
CA PRO A 211 7.76 7.09 22.13
C PRO A 211 7.98 6.42 23.50
N VAL A 212 9.24 6.25 23.87
CA VAL A 212 9.59 5.89 25.25
C VAL A 212 9.13 7.05 26.14
N GLU A 213 8.23 6.76 27.09
CA GLU A 213 7.90 7.75 28.12
C GLU A 213 9.18 8.08 28.89
N ASP A 214 9.58 9.36 28.92
CA ASP A 214 10.65 9.91 29.78
C ASP A 214 10.22 9.88 31.26
N ASN A 215 9.75 8.73 31.73
CA ASN A 215 9.74 8.46 33.15
C ASN A 215 11.21 8.33 33.53
N LYS A 216 11.70 9.27 34.35
CA LYS A 216 12.97 9.14 35.07
C LYS A 216 12.88 7.94 36.00
N VAL A 217 12.93 6.73 35.43
CA VAL A 217 13.09 5.52 36.19
C VAL A 217 14.55 5.53 36.61
N THR A 218 14.83 6.02 37.81
CA THR A 218 16.03 5.62 38.55
C THR A 218 15.93 4.12 38.78
N LEU A 219 16.30 3.34 37.76
CA LEU A 219 16.49 1.91 37.91
C LEU A 219 17.72 1.72 38.81
N PRO A 220 17.65 0.91 39.87
CA PRO A 220 18.86 0.45 40.53
C PRO A 220 19.67 -0.29 39.47
N VAL A 221 20.95 0.08 39.35
CA VAL A 221 21.91 -0.53 38.44
C VAL A 221 21.79 -2.05 38.54
N CYS A 222 21.30 -2.71 37.49
CA CYS A 222 21.26 -4.15 37.43
C CYS A 222 22.70 -4.65 37.30
N ILE A 223 23.28 -5.06 38.43
CA ILE A 223 24.67 -5.55 38.56
C ILE A 223 24.95 -6.75 37.63
N TYR A 224 23.91 -7.39 37.07
CA TYR A 224 24.03 -8.49 36.12
C TYR A 224 24.13 -8.05 34.64
N CYS A 225 23.66 -6.85 34.28
CA CYS A 225 23.65 -6.37 32.89
C CYS A 225 24.98 -5.76 32.43
N ASP A 226 25.84 -5.33 33.36
CA ASP A 226 27.15 -4.72 33.04
C ASP A 226 28.13 -5.67 32.34
N LYS A 227 27.92 -7.00 32.43
CA LYS A 227 28.78 -7.99 31.76
C LYS A 227 28.54 -8.14 30.27
N TRP A 228 27.43 -7.63 29.73
CA TRP A 228 27.10 -7.76 28.31
C TRP A 228 27.46 -6.53 27.46
N LEU A 229 27.80 -5.40 28.10
CA LEU A 229 28.06 -4.12 27.43
C LEU A 229 29.55 -3.74 27.37
N THR A 230 30.45 -4.54 27.95
CA THR A 230 31.90 -4.35 27.82
C THR A 230 32.50 -5.46 26.95
N PRO A 231 33.07 -5.14 25.78
CA PRO A 231 33.88 -6.10 25.05
C PRO A 231 35.14 -6.37 25.88
N SER A 232 35.34 -7.61 26.32
CA SER A 232 36.62 -8.04 26.88
C SER A 232 37.69 -7.94 25.80
N LEU A 233 38.67 -7.05 26.01
CA LEU A 233 39.97 -7.04 25.31
C LEU A 233 40.73 -8.35 25.56
#